data_AF-A0A1C3XHL8-F1
#
_entry.id   AF-A0A1C3XHL8-F1
#
_cell.length_a   1.000
_cell.length_b   1.000
_cell.length_c   1.000
_cell.angle_alpha   90.00
_cell.angle_beta   90.00
_cell.angle_gamma   90.00
#
_symmetry.space_group_name_H-M   'P 1'
#
loop_
_entity.id
_entity.type
_entity.pdbx_description
1 polymer ?
#
loop_
_entity_poly.entity_id
_entity_poly.type
_entity_poly.pdbx_seq_one_letter_code
_entity_poly.pdbx_strand_id
1 'polypeptide(L)' 'MDIYRAERAAQDMMARDPKWDKKFILIGPGGLINCEWIDPYFGIFSIEGKEGFAMSKQVPSNVEVIMPQPDSQGETADD' A
#
# COMPACT_ATOMS: atom_id res chain seq x y z
N MET A 1 -10.59 -0.41 1.33
CA MET A 1 -10.76 0.44 0.12
C MET A 1 -10.40 -0.36 -1.12
N ASP A 2 -10.73 0.05 -2.34
CA ASP A 2 -10.25 -0.65 -3.55
C ASP A 2 -8.80 -0.23 -3.91
N ILE A 3 -8.15 -1.02 -4.77
CA ILE A 3 -6.75 -0.81 -5.17
C ILE A 3 -6.51 0.51 -5.90
N TYR A 4 -7.49 1.04 -6.64
CA TYR A 4 -7.32 2.31 -7.36
C TYR A 4 -7.35 3.49 -6.41
N ARG A 5 -8.20 3.43 -5.38
CA ARG A 5 -8.17 4.43 -4.29
C ARG A 5 -6.85 4.38 -3.52
N ALA A 6 -6.34 3.16 -3.25
CA ALA A 6 -5.06 2.99 -2.58
C ALA A 6 -3.88 3.50 -3.43
N GLU A 7 -3.88 3.22 -4.74
CA GLU A 7 -2.89 3.74 -5.69
C GLU A 7 -2.86 5.27 -5.68
N ARG A 8 -4.04 5.91 -5.76
CA ARG A 8 -4.14 7.37 -5.75
C ARG A 8 -3.65 7.96 -4.43
N ALA A 9 -4.02 7.37 -3.30
CA ALA A 9 -3.52 7.79 -1.99
C ALA A 9 -1.99 7.61 -1.89
N ALA A 10 -1.44 6.54 -2.44
CA ALA A 10 0.00 6.30 -2.48
C ALA A 10 0.75 7.30 -3.38
N GLN A 11 0.17 7.70 -4.51
CA GLN A 11 0.70 8.78 -5.36
C GLN A 11 0.74 10.11 -4.60
N ASP A 12 -0.36 10.45 -3.90
CA ASP A 12 -0.44 11.67 -3.09
C ASP A 12 0.58 11.66 -1.93
N MET A 13 0.75 10.52 -1.25
CA MET A 13 1.74 10.37 -0.18
C MET A 13 3.17 10.49 -0.70
N MET A 14 3.49 9.83 -1.82
CA MET A 14 4.83 9.90 -2.43
C MET A 14 5.19 11.34 -2.85
N ALA A 15 4.21 12.13 -3.29
CA ALA A 15 4.41 13.54 -3.63
C ALA A 15 4.62 14.43 -2.41
N ARG A 16 4.07 14.08 -1.24
CA ARG A 16 4.13 14.87 0.00
C ARG A 16 5.32 14.49 0.87
N ASP A 17 5.54 13.20 1.07
CA ASP A 17 6.62 12.64 1.87
C ASP A 17 7.23 11.44 1.12
N PRO A 18 8.39 11.61 0.45
CA PRO A 18 9.04 10.51 -0.26
C PRO A 18 9.53 9.38 0.67
N LYS A 19 9.57 9.59 1.99
CA LYS A 19 9.99 8.61 3.00
C LYS A 19 8.82 7.88 3.67
N TRP A 20 7.59 8.11 3.21
CA TRP A 20 6.41 7.43 3.74
C TRP A 20 6.52 5.91 3.63
N ASP A 21 5.82 5.19 4.52
CA ASP A 21 5.76 3.73 4.48
C ASP A 21 4.89 3.26 3.31
N LYS A 22 5.55 2.69 2.30
CA LYS A 22 4.93 2.22 1.05
C LYS A 22 4.18 0.90 1.22
N LYS A 23 4.15 0.32 2.41
CA LYS A 23 3.50 -0.95 2.67
C LYS A 23 1.98 -0.81 2.64
N PHE A 24 1.30 -1.90 2.31
CA PHE A 24 -0.15 -2.04 2.39
C PHE A 24 -0.53 -3.52 2.42
N ILE A 25 -1.77 -3.82 2.76
CA ILE A 25 -2.29 -5.18 2.81
C ILE A 25 -3.42 -5.32 1.79
N LEU A 26 -3.32 -6.33 0.93
CA LEU A 26 -4.43 -6.80 0.11
C LEU A 26 -5.22 -7.86 0.88
N ILE A 27 -6.54 -7.72 0.90
CA ILE A 27 -7.48 -8.71 1.43
C ILE A 27 -8.14 -9.37 0.23
N GLY A 28 -7.67 -10.58 -0.09
CA GLY A 28 -8.25 -11.40 -1.13
C GLY A 28 -9.03 -12.60 -0.58
N PRO A 29 -9.63 -13.41 -1.45
CA PRO A 29 -10.30 -14.65 -1.03
C PRO A 29 -9.35 -15.67 -0.38
N GLY A 30 -8.05 -15.58 -0.66
CA GLY A 30 -7.00 -16.41 -0.04
C GLY A 30 -6.47 -15.88 1.29
N GLY A 31 -7.01 -14.78 1.81
CA GLY A 31 -6.56 -14.12 3.03
C GLY A 31 -5.78 -12.83 2.79
N LEU A 32 -4.98 -12.46 3.78
CA LEU A 32 -4.20 -11.23 3.82
C LEU A 32 -2.86 -11.41 3.10
N ILE A 33 -2.50 -10.43 2.28
CA ILE A 33 -1.24 -10.42 1.52
C ILE A 33 -0.55 -9.09 1.79
N ASN A 34 0.65 -9.14 2.36
CA ASN A 34 1.49 -7.95 2.54
C ASN A 34 2.11 -7.54 1.21
N CYS A 35 2.04 -6.26 0.90
CA CYS A 35 2.53 -5.66 -0.33
C CYS A 35 3.28 -4.36 -0.04
N GLU A 36 4.13 -3.95 -0.98
CA GLU A 36 4.84 -2.66 -0.90
C GLU A 36 4.83 -1.99 -2.26
N TRP A 37 4.46 -0.72 -2.31
CA TRP A 37 4.52 0.05 -3.56
C TRP A 37 5.97 0.24 -4.00
N ILE A 38 6.28 -0.18 -5.22
CA ILE A 38 7.55 0.12 -5.88
C ILE A 38 7.42 1.49 -6.55
N ASP A 39 6.36 1.65 -7.36
CA ASP A 39 6.04 2.87 -8.06
C ASP A 39 4.52 3.06 -8.17
N PRO A 40 3.90 3.90 -7.32
CA PRO A 40 2.47 4.19 -7.36
C PRO A 40 2.00 4.87 -8.66
N TYR A 41 2.85 5.63 -9.36
CA TYR A 41 2.47 6.33 -10.60
C TYR A 41 2.27 5.36 -11.76
N PHE A 42 3.06 4.28 -11.79
CA PHE A 42 2.87 3.17 -12.72
C PHE A 42 1.98 2.05 -12.15
N GLY A 43 1.53 2.17 -10.90
CA GLY A 43 0.71 1.16 -10.22
C GLY A 43 1.46 -0.13 -9.94
N ILE A 44 2.78 -0.08 -9.72
CA ILE A 44 3.66 -1.24 -9.55
C ILE A 44 3.93 -1.48 -8.05
N PHE A 45 3.76 -2.71 -7.60
CA PHE A 45 4.04 -3.13 -6.23
C PHE A 45 4.66 -4.52 -6.15
N SER A 46 5.41 -4.79 -5.08
CA SER A 46 5.90 -6.12 -4.73
C SER A 46 4.93 -6.81 -3.78
N ILE A 47 4.96 -8.14 -3.79
CA ILE A 47 4.21 -8.98 -2.85
C ILE A 47 5.22 -9.71 -1.97
N GLU A 48 5.05 -9.63 -0.65
CA GLU A 48 5.94 -10.30 0.29
C GLU A 48 5.95 -11.82 0.04
N GLY A 49 7.14 -12.41 -0.07
CA GLY A 49 7.31 -13.84 -0.32
C GLY A 49 7.09 -14.28 -1.78
N LYS A 50 6.90 -13.36 -2.72
CA LYS A 50 6.88 -13.66 -4.17
C LYS A 50 7.96 -12.89 -4.91
N GLU A 51 8.67 -13.57 -5.81
CA GLU A 51 9.59 -12.91 -6.73
C GLU A 51 8.81 -12.15 -7.82
N GLY A 52 9.28 -10.94 -8.14
CA GLY A 52 8.72 -10.08 -9.18
C GLY A 52 7.85 -8.94 -8.64
N PHE A 53 7.05 -8.37 -9.54
CA PHE A 53 6.14 -7.26 -9.25
C PHE A 53 4.75 -7.54 -9.85
N ALA A 54 3.74 -6.92 -9.27
CA ALA A 54 2.38 -6.92 -9.76
C ALA A 54 1.95 -5.50 -10.13
N MET A 55 0.94 -5.40 -11.01
CA MET A 55 0.33 -4.13 -11.37
C MET A 55 -1.07 -4.00 -10.76
N SER A 56 -1.40 -2.82 -10.24
CA SER A 56 -2.72 -2.49 -9.66
C SER A 56 -3.88 -2.84 -10.60
N LYS A 57 -3.70 -2.63 -11.91
CA LYS A 57 -4.67 -2.93 -12.96
C LYS A 57 -4.95 -4.44 -13.14
N GLN A 58 -4.08 -5.31 -12.63
CA GLN A 58 -4.26 -6.76 -12.64
C GLN A 58 -4.95 -7.27 -11.37
N VAL A 59 -5.12 -6.42 -10.36
CA VAL A 59 -5.80 -6.79 -9.12
C VAL A 59 -7.30 -6.83 -9.37
N PRO A 60 -7.98 -7.95 -9.07
CA PRO A 60 -9.41 -8.07 -9.31
C PRO A 60 -10.20 -7.16 -8.36
N SER A 61 -11.34 -6.66 -8.83
CA SER A 61 -12.14 -5.63 -8.14
C SER A 61 -12.77 -6.08 -6.82
N ASN A 62 -12.74 -7.38 -6.51
CA ASN A 62 -13.23 -7.96 -5.26
C ASN A 62 -12.15 -8.00 -4.16
N VAL A 63 -10.96 -7.46 -4.42
CA VAL A 63 -9.88 -7.36 -3.43
C VAL A 63 -9.99 -6.02 -2.72
N GLU A 64 -9.96 -6.08 -1.39
CA GLU A 64 -9.87 -4.88 -0.57
C GLU A 64 -8.42 -4.57 -0.22
N VAL A 65 -8.17 -3.30 0.10
CA VAL A 65 -6.87 -2.77 0.46
C VAL A 65 -6.97 -2.05 1.79
N ILE A 66 -6.02 -2.35 2.68
CA ILE A 66 -5.73 -1.59 3.89
C ILE A 66 -4.39 -0.92 3.68
N MET A 67 -4.38 0.41 3.70
CA MET A 67 -3.15 1.16 3.81
C MET A 67 -2.85 1.39 5.29
N PRO A 68 -1.60 1.23 5.75
CA PRO A 68 -1.20 1.73 7.05
C PRO A 68 -1.51 3.23 7.05
N GLN A 69 -2.23 3.68 8.07
CA GLN A 69 -2.29 5.12 8.29
C GLN A 69 -0.87 5.54 8.65
N PRO A 70 -0.37 6.68 8.15
CA PRO A 70 0.84 7.23 8.73
C PRO A 70 0.54 7.39 10.22
N ASP A 71 1.26 6.64 11.06
CA ASP A 71 1.17 6.77 12.51
C ASP A 71 1.15 8.27 12.80
N SER A 72 0.08 8.72 13.46
CA SER A 72 0.17 9.98 14.19
C SER A 72 1.40 9.83 15.06
N GLN A 73 2.44 10.59 14.73
CA GLN A 73 3.71 10.66 15.45
C GLN A 73 3.44 10.42 16.93
N GLY A 74 4.12 9.43 17.50
CA GLY A 74 4.00 9.08 18.90
C GLY A 74 3.85 10.33 19.75
N GLU A 75 2.70 10.44 20.39
CA GLU A 75 2.53 11.33 21.53
C GLU A 75 3.71 11.03 22.46
N THR A 76 4.51 12.06 22.68
CA THR A 76 5.57 12.15 23.69
C THR A 76 5.12 11.48 24.97
N ALA A 77 5.67 10.30 25.27
CA ALA A 77 5.76 9.81 26.64
C ALA A 77 7.01 10.47 27.26
N ASP A 78 6.79 11.67 27.79
CA ASP A 78 7.68 12.31 28.76
C ASP A 78 7.35 11.68 30.13
N ASP A 79 8.31 10.95 30.70
CA ASP A 79 8.37 10.57 32.13
C ASP A 79 9.82 10.78 32.62
#